data_AF-Q5C2F8-F1
#
_entry.id   AF-Q5C2F8-F1
#
_cell.length_a   1.000
_cell.length_b   1.000
_cell.length_c   1.000
_cell.angle_alpha   90.00
_cell.angle_beta   90.00
_cell.angle_gamma   90.00
#
_symmetry.space_group_name_H-M   'P 1'
#
loop_
_entity.id
_entity.type
_entity.pdbx_description
1 polymer ?
#
loop_
_entity_poly.entity_id
_entity_poly.type
_entity_poly.pdbx_seq_one_letter_code
_entity_poly.pdbx_strand_id
1 'polypeptide(L)'
;MGRHRPTTKCRQHIKPEMKQNESFEKYYRSQGIVPEDEWADFISCLKRDLPITFRVTGFRDQNKELLRLIKQKFRKDIFEMKHYMYDENDQTNGTFEPLSWYPNQMAWQLSASKYAVRKTEELRTLQQFLVSETESGNISRQEAV
;
A
#
# COMPACT_ATOMS: atom_id res chain seq x y z
N MET A 1 15.72 -34.77 15.51
CA MET A 1 15.47 -34.55 14.07
C MET A 1 14.82 -33.18 13.88
N GLY A 2 15.62 -32.11 13.85
CA GLY A 2 15.11 -30.74 13.67
C GLY A 2 14.67 -30.52 12.23
N ARG A 3 13.42 -30.12 12.00
CA ARG A 3 12.93 -29.76 10.67
C ARG A 3 13.66 -28.51 10.21
N HIS A 4 14.60 -28.66 9.28
CA HIS A 4 15.18 -27.55 8.54
C HIS A 4 14.06 -26.84 7.79
N ARG A 5 13.74 -25.61 8.19
CA ARG A 5 12.88 -24.73 7.40
C ARG A 5 13.68 -24.38 6.15
N PRO A 6 13.22 -24.71 4.93
CA PRO A 6 13.93 -24.29 3.73
C PRO A 6 14.05 -22.77 3.77
N THR A 7 15.27 -22.27 3.62
CA THR A 7 15.56 -20.84 3.47
C THR A 7 14.89 -20.40 2.17
N THR A 8 13.64 -19.95 2.27
CA THR A 8 12.93 -19.29 1.18
C THR A 8 13.84 -18.17 0.70
N LYS A 9 14.37 -18.29 -0.52
CA LYS A 9 15.12 -17.22 -1.19
C LYS A 9 14.36 -15.92 -0.94
N CYS A 10 15.03 -14.98 -0.29
CA CYS A 10 14.48 -13.67 0.05
C CYS A 10 13.81 -13.11 -1.20
N ARG A 11 12.51 -12.78 -1.11
CA ARG A 11 11.69 -12.33 -2.25
C ARG A 11 12.47 -11.26 -3.03
N GLN A 12 12.90 -11.59 -4.25
CA GLN A 12 13.68 -10.69 -5.09
C GLN A 12 12.88 -9.42 -5.37
N HIS A 13 13.57 -8.27 -5.37
CA HIS A 13 12.96 -6.99 -5.73
C HIS A 13 12.55 -7.06 -7.21
N ILE A 14 11.25 -6.99 -7.49
CA ILE A 14 10.73 -7.00 -8.86
C ILE A 14 11.13 -5.68 -9.50
N LYS A 15 11.98 -5.75 -10.52
CA LYS A 15 12.42 -4.57 -11.26
C LYS A 15 11.34 -4.15 -12.28
N PRO A 16 11.28 -2.87 -12.69
CA PRO A 16 10.30 -2.41 -13.69
C PRO A 16 10.35 -3.20 -15.01
N GLU A 17 11.56 -3.55 -15.43
CA GLU A 17 11.85 -4.41 -16.60
C GLU A 17 11.24 -5.82 -16.49
N MET A 18 10.98 -6.33 -15.29
CA MET A 18 10.32 -7.62 -15.07
C MET A 18 8.78 -7.53 -15.09
N LYS A 19 8.21 -6.32 -15.13
CA LYS A 19 6.75 -6.08 -15.17
C LYS A 19 6.20 -6.00 -16.62
N GLN A 20 6.96 -6.47 -17.61
CA GLN A 20 6.56 -6.47 -19.03
C GLN A 20 6.30 -7.89 -19.50
N ASN A 21 5.23 -8.08 -20.29
CA ASN A 21 4.88 -9.37 -20.88
C ASN A 21 4.12 -9.16 -22.19
N GLU A 22 4.79 -9.39 -23.32
CA GLU A 22 4.22 -9.18 -24.65
C GLU A 22 3.01 -10.08 -24.94
N SER A 23 3.02 -11.33 -24.47
CA SER A 23 1.90 -12.26 -24.63
C SER A 23 0.65 -11.80 -23.89
N PHE A 24 0.83 -11.25 -22.68
CA PHE A 24 -0.26 -10.64 -21.91
C PHE A 24 -0.84 -9.44 -22.65
N GLU A 25 0.02 -8.51 -23.07
CA GLU A 25 -0.44 -7.28 -23.75
C GLU A 25 -1.16 -7.60 -25.06
N LYS A 26 -0.61 -8.51 -25.89
CA LYS A 26 -1.25 -8.93 -27.14
C LYS A 26 -2.60 -9.59 -26.92
N TYR A 27 -2.71 -10.47 -25.94
CA TYR A 27 -3.96 -11.19 -25.64
C TYR A 27 -5.07 -10.24 -25.21
N TYR A 28 -4.81 -9.34 -24.25
CA TYR A 28 -5.83 -8.42 -23.74
C TYR A 28 -6.15 -7.29 -24.73
N ARG A 29 -5.18 -6.85 -25.53
CA ARG A 29 -5.42 -5.88 -26.61
C ARG A 29 -6.34 -6.44 -27.68
N SER A 30 -6.17 -7.72 -28.06
CA SER A 30 -7.02 -8.34 -29.07
C SER A 30 -8.47 -8.60 -28.60
N GLN A 31 -8.76 -8.52 -27.29
CA GLN A 31 -10.13 -8.64 -26.78
C GLN A 31 -10.96 -7.38 -27.08
N GLY A 32 -10.33 -6.23 -27.38
CA GLY A 32 -11.03 -4.98 -27.66
C GLY A 32 -11.83 -4.42 -26.47
N ILE A 33 -11.45 -4.78 -25.24
CA ILE A 33 -12.13 -4.33 -24.01
C ILE A 33 -11.71 -2.89 -23.65
N VAL A 34 -10.44 -2.55 -23.89
CA VAL A 34 -9.87 -1.24 -23.60
C VAL A 34 -9.65 -0.51 -24.93
N PRO A 35 -10.11 0.75 -25.08
CA PRO A 35 -9.81 1.57 -26.25
C PRO A 35 -8.30 1.69 -26.52
N GLU A 36 -7.91 1.75 -27.80
CA GLU A 36 -6.49 1.77 -28.20
C GLU A 36 -5.74 3.01 -27.69
N ASP A 37 -6.44 4.13 -27.56
CA ASP A 37 -5.94 5.39 -26.99
C ASP A 37 -5.69 5.32 -25.49
N GLU A 38 -6.44 4.49 -24.74
CA GLU A 38 -6.27 4.31 -23.29
C GLU A 38 -5.34 3.15 -22.94
N TRP A 39 -4.90 2.36 -23.92
CA TRP A 39 -4.12 1.13 -23.69
C TRP A 39 -2.83 1.38 -22.90
N ALA A 40 -2.12 2.45 -23.24
CA ALA A 40 -0.87 2.82 -22.57
C ALA A 40 -1.11 3.15 -21.08
N ASP A 41 -2.18 3.88 -20.78
CA ASP A 41 -2.56 4.26 -19.42
C ASP A 41 -3.02 3.05 -18.61
N PHE A 42 -3.79 2.15 -19.22
CA PHE A 42 -4.20 0.89 -18.61
C PHE A 42 -3.01 0.03 -18.18
N ILE A 43 -2.05 -0.20 -19.09
CA ILE A 43 -0.83 -0.96 -18.78
C ILE A 43 0.02 -0.23 -17.73
N SER A 44 0.09 1.10 -17.79
CA SER A 44 0.76 1.91 -16.76
C SER A 44 0.13 1.71 -15.38
N CYS A 45 -1.21 1.71 -15.28
CA CYS A 45 -1.94 1.44 -14.04
C CYS A 45 -1.63 0.04 -13.48
N LEU A 46 -1.62 -1.00 -14.31
CA LEU A 46 -1.31 -2.36 -13.87
C LEU A 46 0.14 -2.53 -13.37
N LYS A 47 1.07 -1.74 -13.91
CA LYS A 47 2.49 -1.78 -13.52
C LYS A 47 2.76 -1.06 -12.20
N ARG A 48 1.89 -0.14 -11.77
CA ARG A 48 2.04 0.59 -10.51
C ARG A 48 1.78 -0.31 -9.30
N ASP A 49 2.46 -0.02 -8.21
CA ASP A 49 2.24 -0.73 -6.95
C ASP A 49 0.96 -0.23 -6.28
N LEU A 50 0.15 -1.16 -5.76
CA LEU A 50 -1.06 -0.83 -5.02
C LEU A 50 -0.71 -0.14 -3.69
N PRO A 51 -1.44 0.93 -3.30
CA PRO A 51 -1.28 1.55 -2.00
C PRO A 51 -1.70 0.57 -0.88
N ILE A 52 -1.13 0.76 0.30
CA ILE A 52 -1.54 0.03 1.50
C ILE A 52 -2.79 0.70 2.04
N THR A 53 -3.93 0.01 1.94
CA THR A 53 -5.21 0.51 2.45
C THR A 53 -5.70 -0.33 3.63
N PHE A 54 -6.26 0.32 4.63
CA PHE A 54 -6.87 -0.32 5.79
C PHE A 54 -8.08 0.47 6.31
N ARG A 55 -9.00 -0.23 6.97
CA ARG A 55 -10.13 0.38 7.69
C ARG A 55 -10.08 0.00 9.16
N VAL A 56 -10.45 0.94 10.01
CA VAL A 56 -10.71 0.67 11.43
C VAL A 56 -12.07 -0.02 11.53
N THR A 57 -12.10 -1.20 12.15
CA THR A 57 -13.29 -2.04 12.29
C THR A 57 -13.95 -1.88 13.65
N GLY A 58 -15.27 -1.76 13.68
CA GLY A 58 -16.08 -1.96 14.89
C GLY A 58 -17.06 -0.84 15.23
N PHE A 59 -17.99 -1.17 16.13
CA PHE A 59 -18.99 -0.28 16.72
C PHE A 59 -18.60 -0.02 18.18
N ARG A 60 -18.06 1.16 18.54
CA ARG A 60 -17.90 1.73 19.91
C ARG A 60 -16.99 2.97 19.92
N ASP A 61 -16.99 3.70 21.05
CA ASP A 61 -16.10 4.85 21.31
C ASP A 61 -14.59 4.50 21.32
N GLN A 62 -14.23 3.23 21.56
CA GLN A 62 -12.84 2.77 21.50
C GLN A 62 -12.19 2.99 20.12
N ASN A 63 -12.97 2.91 19.04
CA ASN A 63 -12.46 3.13 17.69
C ASN A 63 -12.17 4.59 17.38
N LYS A 64 -12.88 5.52 18.03
CA LYS A 64 -12.58 6.96 17.94
C LYS A 64 -11.24 7.25 18.60
N GLU A 65 -10.96 6.59 19.72
CA GLU A 65 -9.67 6.74 20.41
C GLU A 65 -8.53 6.13 19.60
N LEU A 66 -8.70 4.93 19.02
CA LEU A 66 -7.73 4.36 18.09
C LEU A 66 -7.48 5.28 16.90
N LEU A 67 -8.52 5.82 16.29
CA LEU A 67 -8.40 6.78 15.19
C LEU A 67 -7.66 8.05 15.63
N ARG A 68 -7.92 8.55 16.84
CA ARG A 68 -7.21 9.70 17.43
C ARG A 68 -5.73 9.38 17.63
N LEU A 69 -5.42 8.19 18.16
CA LEU A 69 -4.04 7.70 18.33
C LEU A 69 -3.33 7.59 16.99
N ILE A 70 -3.95 7.00 15.97
CA ILE A 70 -3.37 6.92 14.61
C ILE A 70 -3.08 8.33 14.08
N LYS A 71 -4.06 9.23 14.17
CA LYS A 71 -3.92 10.62 13.72
C LYS A 71 -2.86 11.40 14.47
N GLN A 72 -2.63 11.12 15.76
CA GLN A 72 -1.66 11.85 16.59
C GLN A 72 -0.27 11.24 16.50
N LYS A 73 -0.16 9.94 16.74
CA LYS A 73 1.10 9.19 16.76
C LYS A 73 1.79 9.29 15.43
N PHE A 74 1.06 9.05 14.35
CA PHE A 74 1.65 9.07 13.02
C PHE A 74 1.60 10.45 12.38
N ARG A 75 0.99 11.50 12.99
CA ARG A 75 0.93 12.84 12.36
C ARG A 75 2.31 13.37 11.95
N LYS A 76 3.28 13.21 12.85
CA LYS A 76 4.66 13.67 12.66
C LYS A 76 5.37 12.78 11.65
N ASP A 77 5.30 11.47 11.85
CA ASP A 77 5.84 10.46 10.94
C ASP A 77 5.29 10.63 9.50
N ILE A 78 4.01 11.01 9.34
CA ILE A 78 3.32 11.29 8.07
C ILE A 78 3.86 12.58 7.43
N PHE A 79 4.06 13.63 8.22
CA PHE A 79 4.58 14.91 7.72
C PHE A 79 6.05 14.78 7.31
N GLU A 80 6.85 14.08 8.11
CA GLU A 80 8.25 13.78 7.80
C GLU A 80 8.35 12.79 6.63
N MET A 81 7.47 11.79 6.51
CA MET A 81 7.39 10.91 5.33
C MET A 81 7.09 11.64 4.03
N LYS A 82 6.24 12.68 4.05
CA LYS A 82 6.01 13.52 2.86
C LYS A 82 7.31 14.15 2.37
N HIS A 83 8.32 14.31 3.23
CA HIS A 83 9.64 14.84 2.89
C HIS A 83 10.59 13.75 2.34
N TYR A 84 10.57 12.53 2.89
CA TYR A 84 11.44 11.42 2.46
C TYR A 84 11.03 10.71 1.16
N MET A 85 9.83 11.01 0.63
CA MET A 85 9.27 10.39 -0.58
C MET A 85 9.44 11.26 -1.83
N TYR A 86 10.07 12.43 -1.72
CA TYR A 86 10.59 13.18 -2.86
C TYR A 86 11.92 12.56 -3.32
N ASP A 87 11.90 11.31 -3.78
CA ASP A 87 12.97 10.79 -4.62
C ASP A 87 12.58 11.08 -6.06
N GLU A 88 13.42 11.85 -6.74
CA GLU A 88 13.31 12.39 -8.10
C GLU A 88 13.04 11.32 -9.19
N ASN A 89 13.12 10.03 -8.85
CA ASN A 89 12.94 8.90 -9.77
C ASN A 89 11.74 7.98 -9.49
N ASP A 90 11.02 8.11 -8.37
CA ASP A 90 9.92 7.18 -8.01
C ASP A 90 8.62 7.95 -7.76
N GLN A 91 7.72 7.90 -8.74
CA GLN A 91 6.55 8.76 -8.88
C GLN A 91 5.38 8.38 -7.94
N THR A 92 5.64 7.69 -6.84
CA THR A 92 4.63 7.42 -5.81
C THR A 92 4.88 8.34 -4.64
N ASN A 93 4.28 9.53 -4.71
CA ASN A 93 4.16 10.44 -3.57
C ASN A 93 3.57 9.65 -2.40
N GLY A 94 4.39 9.36 -1.38
CA GLY A 94 4.00 8.65 -0.17
C GLY A 94 3.01 9.43 0.67
N THR A 95 1.75 9.46 0.25
CA THR A 95 0.67 10.12 0.97
C THR A 95 0.03 9.15 1.96
N PHE A 96 -0.20 9.60 3.18
CA PHE A 96 -1.02 8.90 4.16
C PHE A 96 -2.25 9.75 4.42
N GLU A 97 -3.38 9.36 3.82
CA GLU A 97 -4.57 10.19 3.78
C GLU A 97 -5.83 9.34 4.02
N PRO A 98 -6.86 9.90 4.68
CA PRO A 98 -8.13 9.22 4.80
C PRO A 98 -8.79 9.14 3.42
N LEU A 99 -9.53 8.05 3.17
CA LEU A 99 -10.35 7.94 1.97
C LEU A 99 -11.52 8.93 2.07
N SER A 100 -11.57 9.89 1.17
CA SER A 100 -12.54 11.00 1.20
C SER A 100 -13.99 10.53 1.12
N TRP A 101 -14.23 9.43 0.43
CA TRP A 101 -15.55 8.81 0.26
C TRP A 101 -15.95 7.90 1.43
N TYR A 102 -15.02 7.54 2.33
CA TYR A 102 -15.32 6.64 3.46
C TYR A 102 -15.76 7.44 4.69
N PRO A 103 -16.91 7.11 5.32
CA PRO A 103 -17.48 7.92 6.38
C PRO A 103 -16.56 8.01 7.61
N ASN A 104 -16.60 9.16 8.28
CA ASN A 104 -15.90 9.43 9.54
C ASN A 104 -14.37 9.25 9.49
N GLN A 105 -13.76 9.26 8.29
CA GLN A 105 -12.32 9.03 8.10
C GLN A 105 -11.84 7.73 8.75
N MET A 106 -12.69 6.69 8.74
CA MET A 106 -12.37 5.39 9.33
C MET A 106 -11.55 4.49 8.40
N ALA A 107 -11.36 4.88 7.13
CA ALA A 107 -10.48 4.20 6.19
C ALA A 107 -9.37 5.12 5.73
N TRP A 108 -8.18 4.55 5.58
CA TRP A 108 -6.95 5.27 5.30
C TRP A 108 -6.15 4.52 4.24
N GLN A 109 -5.47 5.30 3.40
CA GLN A 109 -4.53 4.80 2.41
C GLN A 109 -3.14 5.36 2.68
N LEU A 110 -2.15 4.51 2.47
CA LEU A 110 -0.74 4.81 2.48
C LEU A 110 -0.16 4.47 1.09
N SER A 111 0.15 5.50 0.32
CA SER A 111 0.73 5.38 -1.03
C SER A 111 2.25 5.20 -1.00
N ALA A 112 2.75 4.28 -0.19
CA ALA A 112 4.19 3.98 -0.10
C ALA A 112 4.55 2.71 -0.86
N SER A 113 5.67 2.72 -1.59
CA SER A 113 6.20 1.52 -2.20
C SER A 113 6.63 0.51 -1.13
N LYS A 114 6.48 -0.80 -1.41
CA LYS A 114 6.90 -1.86 -0.48
C LYS A 114 8.39 -1.79 -0.13
N TYR A 115 9.18 -1.21 -1.03
CA TYR A 115 10.60 -0.98 -0.82
C TYR A 115 10.85 0.14 0.19
N ALA A 116 10.16 1.28 0.04
CA ALA A 116 10.30 2.41 0.95
C ALA A 116 9.90 2.04 2.39
N VAL A 117 8.84 1.24 2.55
CA VAL A 117 8.40 0.73 3.88
C VAL A 117 9.48 -0.09 4.57
N ARG A 118 10.33 -0.81 3.81
CA ARG A 118 11.41 -1.62 4.38
C ARG A 118 12.66 -0.81 4.72
N LYS A 119 12.85 0.37 4.12
CA LYS A 119 14.09 1.16 4.24
C LYS A 119 14.03 2.16 5.41
N THR A 120 12.83 2.64 5.72
CA THR A 120 12.58 3.71 6.70
C THR A 120 12.05 3.11 8.02
N GLU A 121 12.64 3.49 9.16
CA GLU A 121 12.32 2.90 10.46
C GLU A 121 10.91 3.28 10.94
N GLU A 122 10.50 4.51 10.61
CA GLU A 122 9.19 5.09 10.90
C GLU A 122 8.09 4.30 10.20
N LEU A 123 8.30 3.95 8.92
CA LEU A 123 7.38 3.12 8.14
C LEU A 123 7.31 1.67 8.64
N ARG A 124 8.45 1.13 9.10
CA ARG A 124 8.50 -0.21 9.69
C ARG A 124 7.71 -0.26 11.00
N THR A 125 7.84 0.78 11.83
CA THR A 125 7.06 0.95 13.07
C THR A 125 5.56 1.05 12.77
N LEU A 126 5.17 1.87 11.78
CA LEU A 126 3.78 1.95 11.31
C LEU A 126 3.28 0.60 10.79
N GLN A 127 4.06 -0.11 9.99
CA GLN A 127 3.70 -1.43 9.47
C GLN A 127 3.47 -2.44 10.60
N GLN A 128 4.38 -2.48 11.59
CA GLN A 128 4.26 -3.39 12.73
C GLN A 128 3.02 -3.09 13.57
N PHE A 129 2.73 -1.80 13.77
CA PHE A 129 1.49 -1.36 14.40
C PHE A 129 0.24 -1.79 13.63
N LEU A 130 0.21 -1.62 12.31
CA LEU A 130 -0.93 -2.05 11.49
C LEU A 130 -1.14 -3.57 11.56
N VAL A 131 -0.06 -4.35 11.61
CA VAL A 131 -0.13 -5.81 11.77
C VAL A 131 -0.72 -6.16 13.14
N SER A 132 -0.23 -5.57 14.23
CA SER A 132 -0.74 -5.86 15.57
C SER A 132 -2.22 -5.51 15.74
N GLU A 133 -2.65 -4.37 15.20
CA GLU A 133 -4.06 -3.95 15.24
C GLU A 133 -4.95 -4.83 14.35
N THR A 134 -4.41 -5.36 13.26
CA THR A 134 -5.13 -6.32 12.40
C THR A 134 -5.33 -7.65 13.11
N GLU A 135 -4.29 -8.17 13.78
CA GLU A 135 -4.38 -9.41 14.58
C GLU A 135 -5.36 -9.27 15.75
N SER A 136 -5.47 -8.07 16.33
CA SER A 136 -6.43 -7.75 17.40
C SER A 136 -7.86 -7.55 16.91
N GLY A 137 -8.08 -7.46 15.59
CA GLY A 137 -9.40 -7.24 14.99
C GLY A 137 -9.90 -5.79 15.03
N ASN A 138 -9.06 -4.83 15.43
CA ASN A 138 -9.38 -3.40 15.43
C ASN A 138 -9.22 -2.77 14.05
N ILE A 139 -8.40 -3.39 13.19
CA ILE A 139 -8.17 -2.96 11.81
C ILE A 139 -8.43 -4.14 10.87
N SER A 140 -8.94 -3.83 9.69
CA SER A 140 -9.04 -4.76 8.56
C SER A 140 -8.30 -4.19 7.36
N ARG A 141 -7.41 -4.98 6.78
CA ARG A 141 -6.73 -4.65 5.52
C ARG A 141 -7.68 -4.94 4.36
N GLN A 142 -8.03 -3.91 3.60
CA GLN A 142 -8.93 -4.01 2.45
C GLN A 142 -8.42 -3.05 1.37
N GLU A 143 -8.42 -3.50 0.11
CA GLU A 143 -8.05 -2.65 -1.02
C GLU A 143 -9.12 -1.57 -1.21
N ALA A 144 -8.69 -0.34 -1.49
CA ALA A 144 -9.61 0.73 -1.88
C ALA A 144 -10.16 0.40 -3.28
N VAL A 145 -11.48 0.39 -3.40
CA VAL A 145 -12.21 0.17 -4.65
C VAL A 145 -13.00 1.42 -5.03
#